data_AF-A0A5P8JVR3-F1
#
_entry.id   AF-A0A5P8JVR3-F1
#
_cell.length_a   1.000
_cell.length_b   1.000
_cell.length_c   1.000
_cell.angle_alpha   90.00
_cell.angle_beta   90.00
_cell.angle_gamma   90.00
#
_symmetry.space_group_name_H-M   'P 1'
#
loop_
_entity.id
_entity.type
_entity.pdbx_description
1 polymer ?
#
loop_
_entity_poly.entity_id
_entity_poly.type
_entity_poly.pdbx_seq_one_letter_code
_entity_poly.pdbx_strand_id
1 'polypeptide(L)'
;MRQWSHYTIEEKRSAVLAIINGQTARAVEKATSIDHHLLAAWVRAYQQDGEQAFVPYRRSRRYPAELKAQVVAEYQMGGTSLRKLCVKYNISNPGLCAKWVSQAVQ
;
A
#
# COMPACT_ATOMS: atom_id res chain seq x y z
N MET A 1 -9.69 -9.59 -5.62
CA MET A 1 -8.35 -9.23 -5.08
C MET A 1 -7.30 -9.95 -5.91
N ARG A 2 -6.39 -9.23 -6.59
CA ARG A 2 -5.27 -9.87 -7.28
C ARG A 2 -4.21 -10.23 -6.23
N GLN A 3 -4.23 -11.48 -5.76
CA GLN A 3 -3.32 -11.98 -4.73
C GLN A 3 -1.95 -12.38 -5.33
N TRP A 4 -1.08 -11.40 -5.53
CA TRP A 4 0.31 -11.65 -5.94
C TRP A 4 1.23 -11.80 -4.72
N SER A 5 0.76 -12.45 -3.67
CA SER A 5 1.34 -12.43 -2.33
C SER A 5 2.59 -13.31 -2.15
N HIS A 6 2.84 -14.26 -3.06
CA HIS A 6 4.00 -15.15 -2.96
C HIS A 6 5.27 -14.57 -3.60
N TYR A 7 5.14 -13.70 -4.60
CA TYR A 7 6.29 -13.16 -5.34
C TYR A 7 6.71 -11.80 -4.79
N THR A 8 8.01 -11.66 -4.54
CA THR A 8 8.64 -10.40 -4.14
C THR A 8 8.51 -9.35 -5.24
N ILE A 9 8.69 -8.07 -4.86
CA ILE A 9 8.69 -6.96 -5.83
C ILE A 9 9.85 -7.13 -6.83
N GLU A 10 11.01 -7.61 -6.35
CA GLU A 10 12.19 -7.79 -7.20
C GLU A 10 11.99 -8.91 -8.23
N GLU A 11 11.38 -10.04 -7.84
CA GLU A 11 11.04 -11.12 -8.79
C GLU A 11 10.06 -10.64 -9.87
N LYS A 12 9.04 -9.87 -9.46
CA LYS A 12 8.08 -9.25 -10.40
C LYS A 12 8.77 -8.32 -11.37
N ARG A 13 9.62 -7.43 -10.84
CA ARG A 13 10.37 -6.43 -11.61
C ARG A 13 11.30 -7.10 -12.62
N SER A 14 12.12 -8.04 -12.16
CA SER A 14 13.06 -8.78 -13.00
C SER A 14 12.33 -9.51 -14.14
N ALA A 15 11.25 -10.22 -13.84
CA ALA A 15 10.47 -10.97 -14.83
C ALA A 15 9.82 -10.05 -15.88
N VAL A 16 9.32 -8.87 -15.48
CA VAL A 16 8.72 -7.91 -16.41
C VAL A 16 9.77 -7.20 -17.26
N LEU A 17 10.89 -6.79 -16.67
CA LEU A 17 11.99 -6.15 -17.42
C LEU A 17 12.56 -7.10 -18.46
N ALA A 18 12.70 -8.39 -18.14
CA ALA A 18 13.07 -9.43 -19.08
C ALA A 18 12.15 -9.44 -20.32
N ILE A 19 10.83 -9.38 -20.12
CA ILE A 19 9.86 -9.39 -21.22
C ILE A 19 9.90 -8.10 -22.03
N ILE A 20 9.99 -6.95 -21.36
CA ILE A 20 10.09 -5.63 -22.02
C ILE A 20 11.37 -5.53 -22.85
N ASN A 21 12.47 -6.14 -22.39
CA ASN A 21 13.75 -6.19 -23.09
C ASN A 21 13.79 -7.26 -24.21
N GLY A 22 12.66 -7.86 -24.56
CA GLY A 22 12.52 -8.72 -25.74
C GLY A 22 12.43 -10.21 -25.46
N GLN A 23 12.46 -10.66 -24.20
CA GLN A 23 12.17 -12.07 -23.90
C GLN A 23 10.67 -12.36 -24.05
N THR A 24 10.34 -13.57 -24.49
CA THR A 24 8.93 -13.99 -24.52
C THR A 24 8.46 -14.38 -23.11
N ALA A 25 7.18 -14.17 -22.80
CA ALA A 25 6.61 -14.59 -21.52
C ALA A 25 6.80 -16.10 -21.25
N ARG A 26 6.82 -16.94 -22.31
CA ARG A 26 7.12 -18.37 -22.24
C ARG A 26 8.57 -18.68 -21.87
N ALA A 27 9.53 -17.89 -22.35
CA ALA A 27 10.93 -18.05 -21.97
C ALA A 27 11.13 -17.70 -20.48
N VAL A 28 10.49 -16.63 -20.03
CA VAL A 28 10.55 -16.20 -18.61
C VAL A 28 9.82 -17.20 -17.70
N GLU A 29 8.70 -17.75 -18.12
CA GLU A 29 8.00 -18.85 -17.42
C GLU A 29 8.92 -20.05 -17.19
N LYS A 30 9.66 -20.49 -18.22
CA LYS A 30 10.64 -21.59 -18.08
C LYS A 30 11.76 -21.28 -17.09
N ALA A 31 12.20 -20.02 -17.00
CA ALA A 31 13.29 -19.61 -16.11
C ALA A 31 12.84 -19.40 -14.65
N THR A 32 11.59 -18.99 -14.43
CA THR A 32 11.09 -18.52 -13.12
C THR A 32 9.97 -19.39 -12.54
N SER A 33 9.40 -20.30 -13.33
CA SER A 33 8.16 -21.04 -13.03
C SER A 33 6.95 -20.13 -12.78
N ILE A 34 6.99 -18.87 -13.23
CA ILE A 34 5.86 -17.94 -13.15
C ILE A 34 5.00 -18.12 -14.41
N ASP A 35 3.72 -18.41 -14.21
CA ASP A 35 2.76 -18.60 -15.29
C ASP A 35 2.78 -17.42 -16.28
N HIS A 36 2.87 -17.73 -17.58
CA HIS A 36 3.01 -16.72 -18.63
C HIS A 36 1.77 -15.80 -18.77
N HIS A 37 0.57 -16.22 -18.35
CA HIS A 37 -0.59 -15.32 -18.28
C HIS A 37 -0.47 -14.33 -17.12
N LEU A 38 0.08 -14.76 -15.98
CA LEU A 38 0.40 -13.87 -14.86
C LEU A 38 1.47 -12.84 -15.26
N LEU A 39 2.54 -13.30 -15.94
CA LEU A 39 3.57 -12.43 -16.50
C LEU A 39 2.98 -11.39 -17.46
N ALA A 40 2.10 -11.80 -18.37
CA ALA A 40 1.42 -10.87 -19.28
C ALA A 40 0.55 -9.84 -18.53
N ALA A 41 -0.08 -10.24 -17.41
CA ALA A 41 -0.84 -9.31 -16.57
C ALA A 41 0.08 -8.31 -15.83
N TRP A 42 1.26 -8.75 -15.38
CA TRP A 42 2.26 -7.89 -14.76
C TRP A 42 2.86 -6.89 -15.75
N VAL A 43 3.17 -7.32 -16.97
CA VAL A 43 3.65 -6.43 -18.04
C VAL A 43 2.62 -5.34 -18.33
N ARG A 44 1.33 -5.69 -18.47
CA ARG A 44 0.26 -4.70 -18.66
C ARG A 44 0.18 -3.71 -17.51
N ALA A 45 0.24 -4.19 -16.27
CA ALA A 45 0.21 -3.31 -15.10
C ALA A 45 1.44 -2.39 -15.05
N TYR A 46 2.62 -2.91 -15.35
CA TYR A 46 3.87 -2.14 -15.39
C TYR A 46 3.87 -1.09 -16.51
N GLN A 47 3.28 -1.38 -17.67
CA GLN A 47 3.14 -0.40 -18.74
C GLN A 47 2.19 0.76 -18.36
N GLN A 48 1.22 0.51 -17.47
CA GLN A 48 0.28 1.53 -17.01
C GLN A 48 0.85 2.35 -15.84
N ASP A 49 1.38 1.68 -14.81
CA ASP A 49 1.71 2.30 -13.52
C ASP A 49 3.21 2.23 -13.17
N GLY A 50 4.06 1.67 -14.03
CA GLY A 50 5.48 1.44 -13.77
C GLY A 50 5.71 0.54 -12.56
N GLU A 51 6.75 0.85 -11.77
CA GLU A 51 7.06 0.13 -10.52
C GLU A 51 5.92 0.16 -9.48
N GLN A 52 5.04 1.17 -9.55
CA GLN A 52 3.89 1.28 -8.63
C GLN A 52 2.90 0.14 -8.81
N ALA A 53 2.89 -0.53 -9.97
CA ALA A 53 2.09 -1.72 -10.24
C ALA A 53 2.34 -2.86 -9.23
N PHE A 54 3.56 -2.95 -8.68
CA PHE A 54 3.97 -4.04 -7.78
C PHE A 54 4.02 -3.65 -6.32
N VAL A 55 3.92 -2.36 -6.02
CA VAL A 55 3.79 -1.87 -4.65
C VAL A 55 2.45 -2.37 -4.13
N PRO A 56 2.43 -3.22 -3.07
CA PRO A 56 1.19 -3.63 -2.46
C PRO A 56 0.43 -2.36 -2.10
N TYR A 57 -0.82 -2.26 -2.54
CA TYR A 57 -1.66 -1.11 -2.24
C TYR A 57 -2.00 -1.11 -0.74
N ARG A 58 -1.03 -0.73 0.09
CA ARG A 58 -1.25 -0.35 1.47
C ARG A 58 -1.91 1.00 1.38
N ARG A 59 -3.25 0.96 1.30
CA ARG A 59 -4.14 2.10 1.53
C ARG A 59 -4.05 2.55 3.00
N SER A 60 -2.83 2.71 3.54
CA SER A 60 -2.59 3.52 4.71
C SER A 60 -2.65 4.95 4.21
N ARG A 61 -3.79 5.60 4.40
CA ARG A 61 -3.87 7.05 4.24
C ARG A 61 -2.79 7.64 5.15
N ARG A 62 -1.73 8.20 4.56
CA ARG A 62 -0.64 8.80 5.33
C ARG A 62 -1.17 10.07 5.96
N TYR A 63 -1.40 10.02 7.27
CA TYR A 63 -1.73 11.20 8.05
C TYR A 63 -0.44 11.94 8.41
N PRO A 64 -0.32 13.25 8.08
CA PRO A 64 0.81 14.08 8.49
C PRO A 64 0.98 14.08 10.01
N ALA A 65 2.21 14.32 10.48
CA ALA A 65 2.50 14.33 11.93
C ALA A 65 1.72 15.45 12.64
N GLU A 66 1.56 16.59 11.97
CA GLU A 66 0.83 17.76 12.45
C GLU A 66 -0.64 17.43 12.70
N LEU A 67 -1.28 16.69 11.77
CA LEU A 67 -2.67 16.26 11.92
C LEU A 67 -2.82 15.31 13.11
N LYS A 68 -1.88 14.38 13.31
CA LYS A 68 -1.90 13.47 14.47
C LYS A 68 -1.78 14.25 15.78
N ALA A 69 -0.86 15.21 15.84
CA ALA A 69 -0.66 16.06 17.01
C ALA A 69 -1.92 16.88 17.34
N GLN A 70 -2.60 17.45 16.32
CA GLN A 70 -3.87 18.17 16.51
C GLN A 70 -4.97 17.28 17.09
N VAL A 71 -5.10 16.04 16.59
CA VAL A 71 -6.09 15.08 17.11
C VAL A 71 -5.82 14.71 18.57
N VAL A 72 -4.55 14.49 18.93
CA VAL A 72 -4.14 14.19 20.31
C VAL A 72 -4.40 15.37 21.24
N ALA A 73 -3.98 16.57 20.84
CA ALA A 73 -4.12 17.77 21.65
C ALA A 73 -5.59 18.10 21.92
N GLU A 74 -6.47 18.06 20.91
CA GLU A 74 -7.90 18.30 21.12
C GLU A 74 -8.56 17.22 21.99
N TYR A 75 -8.11 15.97 21.92
CA TYR A 75 -8.61 14.94 22.81
C TYR A 75 -8.20 15.21 24.27
N GLN A 76 -6.95 15.62 24.50
CA GLN A 76 -6.42 15.93 25.83
C GLN A 76 -7.07 17.17 26.47
N MET A 77 -7.44 18.18 25.66
CA MET A 77 -8.13 19.38 26.15
C MET A 77 -9.49 19.07 26.80
N GLY A 78 -10.10 17.92 26.49
CA GLY A 78 -11.38 17.51 27.07
C GLY A 78 -12.54 18.35 26.53
N GLY A 79 -13.44 17.73 25.77
CA GLY A 79 -14.59 18.45 25.20
C GLY A 79 -15.22 17.76 24.00
N THR A 80 -14.58 16.72 23.48
CA THR A 80 -15.12 15.93 22.38
C THR A 80 -14.65 14.48 22.49
N SER A 81 -15.36 13.56 21.85
CA SER A 81 -14.97 12.15 21.83
C SER A 81 -14.04 11.86 20.65
N LEU A 82 -13.21 10.82 20.79
CA LEU A 82 -12.37 10.29 19.70
C LEU A 82 -13.17 10.10 18.41
N ARG A 83 -14.40 9.58 18.50
CA ARG A 83 -15.27 9.37 17.34
C ARG A 83 -15.61 10.69 16.62
N LYS A 84 -15.95 11.74 17.37
CA LYS A 84 -16.24 13.07 16.81
C LYS A 84 -14.99 13.71 16.19
N LEU A 85 -13.82 13.53 16.82
CA LEU A 85 -12.55 13.97 16.27
C LEU A 85 -12.22 13.28 14.94
N CYS A 86 -12.37 11.96 14.85
CA CYS A 86 -12.09 11.25 13.61
C CYS A 86 -13.01 11.74 12.47
N VAL A 87 -14.28 12.05 12.75
CA VAL A 87 -15.17 12.66 11.74
C VAL A 87 -14.68 14.06 11.34
N LYS A 88 -14.35 14.91 12.32
CA LYS A 88 -13.84 16.28 12.10
C LYS A 88 -12.60 16.30 11.20
N TYR A 89 -11.67 15.38 11.42
CA TYR A 89 -10.42 15.27 10.65
C TYR A 89 -10.54 14.32 9.44
N ASN A 90 -11.75 13.92 9.08
CA ASN A 90 -12.06 13.00 7.98
C ASN A 90 -11.33 11.65 8.08
N ILE A 91 -10.97 11.19 9.28
CA ILE A 91 -10.27 9.92 9.54
C ILE A 91 -11.28 8.78 9.55
N SER A 92 -11.21 7.93 8.52
CA SER A 92 -12.17 6.83 8.33
C SER A 92 -12.03 5.66 9.33
N ASN A 93 -10.94 5.63 10.11
CA ASN A 93 -10.68 4.56 11.09
C ASN A 93 -10.55 5.13 12.51
N PRO A 94 -11.61 5.04 13.33
CA PRO A 94 -11.58 5.51 14.72
C PRO A 94 -10.52 4.83 15.61
N GLY A 95 -10.20 3.56 15.35
CA GLY A 95 -9.16 2.83 16.08
C GLY A 95 -7.76 3.40 15.85
N LEU A 96 -7.53 4.09 14.73
CA LEU A 96 -6.27 4.76 14.44
C LEU A 96 -6.08 6.02 15.31
N CYS A 97 -7.15 6.80 15.51
CA CYS A 97 -7.13 7.96 16.40
C CYS A 97 -6.84 7.54 17.86
N ALA A 98 -7.48 6.46 18.33
CA ALA A 98 -7.28 5.92 19.67
C ALA A 98 -5.81 5.49 19.90
N LYS A 99 -5.20 4.87 18.89
CA LYS A 99 -3.78 4.49 18.92
C LYS A 99 -2.87 5.71 19.06
N TRP A 100 -3.11 6.80 18.34
CA TRP A 100 -2.28 8.01 18.44
C TRP A 100 -2.36 8.64 19.82
N VAL A 101 -3.56 8.73 20.41
CA VAL A 101 -3.73 9.22 21.77
C VAL A 101 -3.01 8.33 22.78
N SER A 102 -3.16 7.01 22.68
CA SER A 102 -2.48 6.08 23.59
C SER A 102 -0.94 6.17 23.51
N GLN A 103 -0.39 6.46 22.32
CA GLN A 103 1.05 6.62 22.13
C GLN A 103 1.61 7.94 22.68
N ALA A 104 0.75 8.96 22.84
CA ALA A 104 1.14 10.28 23.31
C ALA A 104 1.00 10.47 24.84
N VAL A 105 0.45 9.47 25.54
CA VAL A 105 0.18 9.51 26.99
C VAL A 105 1.12 8.54 27.75
N GLN A 106 2.25 8.13 27.16
CA GLN A 106 3.30 7.36 27.85
C GLN A 106 4.37 8.25 28.45
#